data_AF-A0AAN4SXE4-F1
#
_entry.id   AF-A0AAN4SXE4-F1
#
_cell.length_a   1.000
_cell.length_b   1.000
_cell.length_c   1.000
_cell.angle_alpha   90.00
_cell.angle_beta   90.00
_cell.angle_gamma   90.00
#
_symmetry.space_group_name_H-M   'P 1'
#
loop_
_entity.id
_entity.type
_entity.pdbx_description
1 polymer ?
#
loop_
_entity_poly.entity_id
_entity_poly.type
_entity_poly.pdbx_seq_one_letter_code
_entity_poly.pdbx_strand_id
1 'polypeptide(L)'
;MVGRMQDINAVRQVKAALLSSQDLSVYSMNAPGFIPGIDFSDHLNYWQHDIPAIMITDTAFYRNKQYHLPGDTADRLNYQKMA
;
A
#
# COMPACT_ATOMS: atom_id res chain seq x y z
N MET A 1 2.51 1.58 -3.13
CA MET A 1 1.21 2.24 -3.18
C MET A 1 0.32 1.55 -4.19
N VAL A 2 -0.94 1.35 -3.84
CA VAL A 2 -1.93 0.66 -4.67
C VAL A 2 -3.18 1.53 -4.76
N GLY A 3 -3.71 1.69 -5.98
CA GLY A 3 -4.94 2.43 -6.24
C GLY A 3 -5.77 1.77 -7.35
N ARG A 4 -7.03 2.18 -7.51
CA ARG A 4 -7.83 1.84 -8.69
C ARG A 4 -7.50 2.77 -9.86
N MET A 5 -7.84 2.38 -11.08
CA MET A 5 -7.47 3.10 -12.31
C MET A 5 -7.89 4.58 -12.30
N GLN A 6 -9.09 4.88 -11.79
CA GLN A 6 -9.63 6.25 -11.72
C GLN A 6 -8.91 7.16 -10.70
N ASP A 7 -8.20 6.59 -9.73
CA ASP A 7 -7.53 7.35 -8.64
C ASP A 7 -6.04 7.63 -8.95
N ILE A 8 -5.64 7.60 -10.23
CA ILE A 8 -4.24 7.77 -10.65
C ILE A 8 -3.63 9.11 -10.19
N ASN A 9 -4.42 10.17 -10.14
CA ASN A 9 -3.96 11.49 -9.70
C ASN A 9 -3.62 11.49 -8.20
N ALA A 10 -4.46 10.85 -7.37
CA ALA A 10 -4.20 10.70 -5.94
C ALA A 10 -2.92 9.87 -5.69
N VAL A 11 -2.75 8.77 -6.44
CA VAL A 11 -1.52 7.96 -6.39
C VAL A 11 -0.29 8.77 -6.79
N ARG A 12 -0.35 9.57 -7.85
CA ARG A 12 0.78 10.42 -8.29
C ARG A 12 1.14 11.46 -7.23
N GLN A 13 0.14 12.13 -6.66
CA GLN A 13 0.35 13.16 -5.64
C GLN A 13 1.02 12.59 -4.40
N VAL A 14 0.51 11.48 -3.87
CA VAL A 14 1.08 10.87 -2.66
C VAL A 14 2.45 10.25 -2.95
N LYS A 15 2.67 9.67 -4.13
CA LYS A 15 3.99 9.17 -4.53
C LYS A 15 5.03 10.29 -4.55
N ALA A 16 4.69 11.44 -5.15
CA ALA A 16 5.58 12.59 -5.19
C ALA A 16 5.93 13.09 -3.78
N ALA A 17 4.95 13.11 -2.87
CA ALA A 17 5.18 13.48 -1.47
C ALA A 17 6.08 12.47 -0.75
N LEU A 18 5.90 11.15 -0.94
CA LEU A 18 6.74 10.15 -0.29
C LEU A 18 8.18 10.15 -0.84
N LEU A 19 8.36 10.45 -2.13
CA LEU A 19 9.68 10.54 -2.76
C LEU A 19 10.49 11.77 -2.30
N SER A 20 9.91 12.72 -1.56
CA SER A 20 10.69 13.78 -0.94
C SER A 20 11.50 13.30 0.27
N SER A 21 11.22 12.09 0.79
CA SER A 21 12.06 11.42 1.79
C SER A 21 13.23 10.70 1.11
N GLN A 22 14.46 10.96 1.54
CA GLN A 22 15.67 10.46 0.89
C GLN A 22 15.82 8.93 0.99
N ASP A 23 15.25 8.32 2.03
CA ASP A 23 15.48 6.90 2.37
C ASP A 23 14.34 5.95 1.93
N LEU A 24 13.31 6.48 1.26
CA LEU A 24 12.14 5.70 0.86
C LEU A 24 12.14 5.40 -0.64
N SER A 25 12.29 4.12 -0.98
CA SER A 25 12.00 3.61 -2.33
C SER A 25 10.49 3.44 -2.50
N VAL A 26 9.86 4.29 -3.31
CA VAL A 26 8.39 4.31 -3.48
C VAL A 26 7.96 3.76 -4.83
N TYR A 27 7.17 2.70 -4.80
CA TYR A 27 6.55 2.08 -5.99
C TYR A 27 5.04 2.29 -5.97
N SER A 28 4.43 2.32 -7.15
CA SER A 28 2.99 2.56 -7.32
C SER A 28 2.40 1.65 -8.40
N MET A 29 1.21 1.13 -8.16
CA MET A 29 0.41 0.38 -9.13
C MET A 29 -1.03 0.89 -9.09
N ASN A 30 -1.61 1.10 -10.28
CA ASN A 30 -3.03 1.29 -10.46
C ASN A 30 -3.56 0.11 -11.28
N ALA A 31 -4.62 -0.53 -10.80
CA ALA A 31 -5.16 -1.72 -11.43
C ALA A 31 -6.66 -1.90 -11.12
N PRO A 32 -7.38 -2.73 -11.88
CA PRO A 32 -8.73 -3.15 -11.51
C PRO A 32 -8.76 -3.89 -10.17
N GLY A 33 -9.81 -3.68 -9.37
CA GLY A 33 -9.97 -4.30 -8.05
C GLY A 33 -9.97 -5.83 -8.07
N PHE A 34 -10.38 -6.45 -9.18
CA PHE A 34 -10.38 -7.91 -9.32
C PHE A 34 -8.97 -8.52 -9.41
N ILE A 35 -7.91 -7.72 -9.58
CA ILE A 35 -6.54 -8.23 -9.54
C ILE A 35 -6.17 -8.51 -8.07
N PRO A 36 -5.72 -9.72 -7.73
CA PRO A 36 -5.41 -10.08 -6.34
C PRO A 36 -4.43 -9.11 -5.68
N GLY A 37 -4.76 -8.66 -4.47
CA GLY A 37 -3.95 -7.71 -3.70
C GLY A 37 -4.26 -6.24 -3.97
N ILE A 38 -5.11 -5.91 -4.96
CA ILE A 38 -5.50 -4.53 -5.23
C ILE A 38 -6.51 -3.99 -4.23
N ASP A 39 -7.40 -4.85 -3.72
CA ASP A 39 -8.52 -4.48 -2.86
C ASP A 39 -8.45 -5.09 -1.44
N PHE A 40 -7.27 -5.58 -1.01
CA PHE A 40 -7.10 -6.35 0.24
C PHE A 40 -6.98 -5.50 1.52
N SER A 41 -7.43 -4.23 1.50
CA SER A 41 -7.39 -3.37 2.68
C SER A 41 -8.58 -2.39 2.66
N ASP A 42 -8.71 -1.58 3.70
CA ASP A 42 -9.92 -0.79 3.98
C ASP A 42 -10.27 0.23 2.89
N HIS A 43 -9.32 0.59 2.02
CA HIS A 43 -9.57 1.43 0.85
C HIS A 43 -10.65 0.85 -0.09
N LEU A 44 -10.87 -0.48 -0.07
CA LEU A 44 -12.00 -1.12 -0.75
C LEU A 44 -13.36 -0.53 -0.30
N ASN A 45 -13.54 -0.31 1.01
CA ASN A 45 -14.80 0.22 1.54
C ASN A 45 -15.06 1.65 1.03
N TYR A 46 -14.02 2.46 0.88
CA TYR A 46 -14.13 3.80 0.29
C TYR A 46 -14.49 3.72 -1.20
N TRP A 47 -13.88 2.78 -1.94
CA TRP A 47 -14.19 2.58 -3.35
C TRP A 47 -15.65 2.16 -3.60
N GLN A 48 -16.26 1.39 -2.69
CA GLN A 48 -17.69 1.02 -2.76
C GLN A 48 -18.64 2.23 -2.68
N HIS A 49 -18.15 3.35 -2.14
CA HIS A 49 -18.88 4.61 -2.03
C HIS A 49 -18.32 5.70 -2.97
N ASP A 50 -17.53 5.30 -3.98
CA ASP A 50 -16.88 6.20 -4.93
C ASP A 50 -15.97 7.28 -4.31
N ILE A 51 -15.52 7.06 -3.08
CA ILE A 51 -14.56 7.95 -2.41
C ILE A 51 -13.14 7.59 -2.88
N PRO A 52 -12.34 8.55 -3.40
CA PRO A 52 -10.96 8.30 -3.78
C PRO A 52 -10.14 7.82 -2.58
N ALA A 53 -9.52 6.65 -2.71
CA ALA A 53 -8.70 6.05 -1.67
C ALA A 53 -7.53 5.28 -2.26
N ILE A 54 -6.42 5.23 -1.54
CA ILE A 54 -5.20 4.53 -1.92
C ILE A 54 -4.65 3.77 -0.72
N MET A 55 -4.00 2.64 -0.98
CA MET A 55 -3.29 1.87 0.04
C MET A 55 -1.79 2.16 -0.02
N ILE A 56 -1.21 2.58 1.10
CA ILE A 56 0.23 2.57 1.32
C ILE A 56 0.57 1.26 2.02
N THR A 57 1.48 0.47 1.45
CA THR A 57 1.81 -0.86 1.97
C THR A 57 3.25 -1.22 1.61
N ASP A 58 3.87 -2.02 2.47
CA ASP A 58 5.15 -2.70 2.26
C ASP A 58 4.97 -4.10 1.64
N THR A 59 3.76 -4.41 1.15
CA THR A 59 3.30 -5.67 0.54
C THR A 59 2.93 -6.81 1.50
N ALA A 60 2.84 -6.54 2.81
CA ALA A 60 2.28 -7.46 3.81
C ALA A 60 2.74 -8.92 3.64
N PHE A 61 1.85 -9.83 3.23
CA PHE A 61 2.11 -11.26 3.04
C PHE A 61 3.11 -11.60 1.92
N TYR A 62 3.34 -10.71 0.95
CA TYR A 62 4.40 -10.91 -0.04
C TYR A 62 5.80 -10.69 0.55
N ARG A 63 5.93 -9.74 1.49
CA ARG A 63 7.17 -9.46 2.22
C ARG A 63 7.37 -10.44 3.38
N ASN A 64 6.35 -10.59 4.23
CA ASN A 64 6.41 -11.38 5.45
C ASN A 64 5.78 -12.76 5.26
N LYS A 65 6.61 -13.79 5.12
CA LYS A 65 6.18 -15.20 5.05
C LYS A 65 5.56 -15.73 6.34
N GLN A 66 5.63 -14.97 7.44
CA GLN A 66 4.97 -15.29 8.72
C GLN A 66 3.67 -14.51 8.93
N TYR A 67 3.15 -13.79 7.92
CA TYR A 67 1.91 -13.03 8.05
C TYR A 67 0.76 -13.91 8.57
N HIS A 68 0.08 -13.47 9.63
CA HIS A 68 -0.97 -14.23 10.34
C HIS A 68 -0.52 -15.58 10.94
N LEU A 69 0.78 -15.77 11.16
CA LEU A 69 1.35 -16.92 11.86
C LEU A 69 1.98 -16.45 13.19
N PRO A 70 2.27 -17.36 14.15
CA PRO A 70 2.89 -16.98 15.42
C PRO A 70 4.24 -16.26 15.28
N GLY A 71 4.93 -16.43 14.15
CA GLY A 71 6.17 -15.73 13.83
C GLY A 71 5.98 -14.32 13.29
N ASP A 72 4.76 -13.77 13.23
CA ASP A 72 4.49 -12.39 12.84
C ASP A 72 4.85 -11.43 13.99
N THR A 73 6.15 -11.21 14.16
CA THR A 73 6.72 -10.53 15.32
C THR A 73 7.34 -9.18 14.95
N ALA A 74 7.45 -8.29 15.95
CA ALA A 74 7.91 -6.92 15.80
C ALA A 74 9.31 -6.78 15.18
N ASP A 75 10.21 -7.74 15.43
CA ASP A 75 11.57 -7.77 14.85
C ASP A 75 11.60 -7.90 13.33
N ARG A 76 10.47 -8.26 12.69
CA ARG A 76 10.33 -8.32 11.22
C ARG A 76 10.01 -6.97 10.59
N LEU A 77 9.82 -5.92 11.39
CA LEU A 77 9.51 -4.58 10.91
C LEU A 77 10.79 -3.79 10.63
N ASN A 78 10.77 -2.95 9.59
CA ASN A 78 11.86 -2.00 9.34
C ASN A 78 11.54 -0.66 10.01
N TYR A 79 11.95 -0.51 11.28
CA TYR A 79 11.71 0.70 12.07
C TYR A 79 12.36 1.95 11.49
N GLN A 80 13.54 1.83 10.88
CA GLN A 80 14.23 2.97 10.27
C GLN A 80 13.41 3.57 9.12
N LYS A 81 12.71 2.75 8.33
CA LYS A 81 11.85 3.22 7.25
C LYS A 81 10.47 3.72 7.73
N MET A 82 10.08 3.41 8.96
CA MET A 82 8.79 3.85 9.54
C MET A 82 8.91 5.17 10.30
N ALA A 83 10.10 5.53 10.77
CA ALA A 83 10.40 6.78 11.48
C ALA A 83 10.60 7.96 10.51
#